data_AF-A0A958ISC6-F1
#
_entry.id   AF-A0A958ISC6-F1
#
_cell.length_a   1.000
_cell.length_b   1.000
_cell.length_c   1.000
_cell.angle_alpha   90.00
_cell.angle_beta   90.00
_cell.angle_gamma   90.00
#
_symmetry.space_group_name_H-M   'P 1'
#
loop_
_entity.id
_entity.type
_entity.pdbx_description
1 polymer ?
#
loop_
_entity_poly.entity_id
_entity_poly.type
_entity_poly.pdbx_seq_one_letter_code
_entity_poly.pdbx_strand_id
1 'polypeptide(L)'
;MDSLARFITDNIPTPAMLLSGGPAALLWALGALYLSGSLKRHRRWKTGYTRKVFHFLIFSCAALVSWRWGLPGVCLFGGMTSLVILYALIRGDGHLLYEGIAREKDAP
;
A
#
# COMPACT_ATOMS: atom_id res chain seq x y z
N MET A 1 -15.54 22.04 -15.02
CA MET A 1 -15.80 20.60 -14.77
C MET A 1 -14.97 19.71 -15.71
N ASP A 2 -14.70 20.17 -16.94
CA ASP A 2 -13.92 19.44 -17.95
C ASP A 2 -12.50 19.04 -17.55
N SER A 3 -11.84 19.84 -16.71
CA SER A 3 -10.47 19.55 -16.24
C SER A 3 -10.41 18.37 -15.27
N LEU A 4 -11.41 18.23 -14.39
CA LEU A 4 -11.47 17.12 -13.44
C LEU A 4 -11.80 15.80 -14.13
N ALA A 5 -12.75 15.82 -15.07
CA ALA A 5 -13.12 14.64 -15.83
C ALA A 5 -11.93 14.09 -16.62
N ARG A 6 -11.19 14.96 -17.33
CA ARG A 6 -9.97 14.58 -18.05
C ARG A 6 -8.89 14.02 -17.12
N PHE A 7 -8.66 14.67 -15.99
CA PHE A 7 -7.72 14.16 -14.99
C PHE A 7 -8.07 12.74 -14.54
N ILE A 8 -9.35 12.45 -14.29
CA ILE A 8 -9.78 11.11 -13.88
C ILE A 8 -9.57 10.12 -15.04
N THR A 9 -10.02 10.44 -16.25
CA THR A 9 -9.91 9.52 -17.40
C THR A 9 -8.47 9.23 -17.77
N ASP A 10 -7.60 10.23 -17.72
CA ASP A 10 -6.20 10.12 -18.12
C ASP A 10 -5.37 9.31 -17.11
N ASN A 11 -5.88 9.14 -15.89
CA ASN A 11 -5.20 8.43 -14.81
C ASN A 11 -5.83 7.09 -14.45
N ILE A 12 -6.84 6.64 -15.21
CA ILE A 12 -7.31 5.26 -15.10
C ILE A 12 -6.23 4.32 -15.66
N PRO A 13 -5.76 3.33 -14.87
CA PRO A 13 -4.79 2.37 -15.36
C PRO A 13 -5.36 1.55 -16.52
N THR A 14 -4.58 1.35 -17.57
CA THR A 14 -5.00 0.52 -18.70
C THR A 14 -5.16 -0.96 -18.26
N PRO A 15 -5.96 -1.78 -18.97
CA PRO A 15 -6.09 -3.20 -18.67
C PRO A 15 -4.75 -3.95 -18.65
N ALA A 16 -3.83 -3.60 -19.55
CA ALA A 16 -2.50 -4.18 -19.57
C ALA A 16 -1.69 -3.85 -18.31
N MET A 17 -1.80 -2.61 -17.81
CA MET A 17 -1.19 -2.21 -16.54
C MET A 17 -1.82 -2.93 -15.35
N LEU A 18 -3.15 -3.08 -15.34
CA LEU A 18 -3.86 -3.82 -14.29
C LEU A 18 -3.40 -5.27 -14.20
N LEU A 19 -3.32 -5.97 -15.34
CA LEU A 19 -2.95 -7.39 -15.37
C LEU A 19 -1.48 -7.64 -15.03
N SER A 20 -0.58 -6.75 -15.45
CA SER A 20 0.87 -6.91 -15.22
C SER A 20 1.34 -6.29 -13.90
N GLY A 21 0.91 -5.06 -13.61
CA GLY A 21 1.32 -4.28 -12.45
C GLY A 21 0.46 -4.52 -11.21
N GLY A 22 -0.81 -4.89 -11.37
CA GLY A 22 -1.73 -5.09 -10.24
C GLY A 22 -1.29 -6.20 -9.29
N PRO A 23 -1.08 -7.45 -9.76
CA PRO A 23 -0.60 -8.54 -8.92
C PRO A 23 0.74 -8.23 -8.25
N ALA A 24 1.68 -7.63 -8.99
CA ALA A 24 2.98 -7.23 -8.45
C ALA A 24 2.85 -6.17 -7.34
N ALA A 25 1.98 -5.17 -7.54
CA ALA A 25 1.71 -4.13 -6.55
C ALA A 25 1.05 -4.70 -5.29
N LEU A 26 0.08 -5.63 -5.44
CA LEU A 26 -0.54 -6.33 -4.31
C LEU A 26 0.49 -7.13 -3.51
N LEU A 27 1.32 -7.93 -4.19
CA LEU A 27 2.35 -8.73 -3.55
C LEU A 27 3.38 -7.86 -2.83
N TRP A 28 3.80 -6.75 -3.45
CA TRP A 28 4.71 -5.80 -2.83
C TRP A 28 4.12 -5.18 -1.57
N ALA A 29 2.89 -4.65 -1.64
CA ALA A 29 2.22 -4.04 -0.50
C ALA A 29 1.97 -5.05 0.63
N LEU A 30 1.54 -6.27 0.29
CA LEU A 30 1.36 -7.35 1.26
C LEU A 30 2.69 -7.75 1.90
N GLY A 31 3.76 -7.89 1.11
CA GLY A 31 5.09 -8.22 1.60
C GLY A 31 5.66 -7.13 2.52
N ALA A 32 5.51 -5.86 2.15
CA ALA A 32 5.92 -4.73 2.96
C ALA A 32 5.16 -4.70 4.31
N LEU A 33 3.85 -4.91 4.28
CA LEU A 33 3.03 -4.92 5.49
C LEU A 33 3.32 -6.14 6.37
N TYR A 34 3.52 -7.30 5.76
CA TYR A 34 3.93 -8.53 6.43
C TYR A 34 5.29 -8.37 7.12
N LEU A 35 6.25 -7.73 6.46
CA LEU A 35 7.55 -7.41 7.06
C LEU A 35 7.38 -6.49 8.27
N SER A 36 6.62 -5.40 8.15
CA SER A 36 6.34 -4.51 9.27
C SER A 36 5.66 -5.22 10.44
N GLY A 37 4.67 -6.07 10.18
CA GLY A 37 4.03 -6.92 11.18
C GLY A 37 5.00 -7.90 11.83
N SER A 38 5.86 -8.54 11.04
CA SER A 38 6.86 -9.49 11.52
C SER A 38 7.91 -8.82 12.39
N LEU A 39 8.37 -7.62 12.03
CA LEU A 39 9.28 -6.82 12.85
C LEU A 39 8.63 -6.43 14.18
N LYS A 40 7.34 -6.06 14.19
CA LYS A 40 6.61 -5.79 15.43
C LYS A 40 6.52 -7.05 16.30
N ARG A 41 6.02 -8.16 15.74
CA ARG A 41 5.72 -9.38 16.48
C ARG A 41 6.98 -10.11 16.97
N HIS A 42 7.95 -10.33 16.09
CA HIS A 42 9.09 -11.19 16.37
C HIS A 42 10.32 -10.41 16.84
N ARG A 43 10.50 -9.16 16.40
CA ARG A 43 11.62 -8.30 16.82
C ARG A 43 11.21 -7.26 17.87
N ARG A 44 9.93 -7.23 18.28
CA ARG A 44 9.37 -6.30 19.29
C ARG A 44 9.60 -4.82 18.96
N TRP A 45 9.64 -4.48 17.68
CA TRP A 45 9.78 -3.08 17.26
C TRP A 45 8.53 -2.27 17.66
N LYS A 46 8.73 -1.02 18.10
CA LYS A 46 7.62 -0.09 18.35
C LYS A 46 6.87 0.20 17.04
N THR A 47 5.54 0.33 17.11
CA THR A 47 4.67 0.63 15.95
C THR A 47 5.17 1.83 15.13
N GLY A 48 5.73 2.84 15.78
CA GLY A 48 6.30 4.01 15.09
C GLY A 48 7.41 3.65 14.10
N TYR A 49 8.24 2.65 14.39
CA TYR A 49 9.30 2.19 13.49
C TYR A 49 8.76 1.29 12.39
N THR A 50 7.87 0.36 12.71
CA THR A 50 7.30 -0.56 11.71
C THR A 50 6.42 0.17 10.69
N ARG A 51 5.72 1.23 11.11
CA ARG A 51 5.08 2.17 10.18
C ARG A 51 6.09 2.83 9.26
N LYS A 52 7.20 3.36 9.77
CA LYS A 52 8.23 3.99 8.93
C LYS A 52 8.82 3.01 7.92
N VAL A 53 9.02 1.74 8.29
CA VAL A 53 9.43 0.69 7.35
C VAL A 53 8.39 0.54 6.23
N PHE A 54 7.12 0.40 6.58
CA PHE A 54 6.05 0.27 5.58
C PHE A 54 6.01 1.48 4.65
N HIS A 55 5.98 2.70 5.20
CA HIS A 55 5.95 3.93 4.41
C HIS A 55 7.18 4.09 3.53
N PHE A 56 8.37 3.77 4.04
CA PHE A 56 9.59 3.83 3.26
C PHE A 56 9.51 2.90 2.04
N LEU A 57 9.12 1.64 2.24
CA LEU A 57 8.99 0.68 1.14
C LEU A 57 7.91 1.06 0.12
N ILE A 58 6.75 1.53 0.59
CA ILE A 58 5.64 1.94 -0.27
C ILE A 58 5.99 3.22 -1.04
N PHE A 59 6.53 4.25 -0.40
CA PHE A 59 6.86 5.51 -1.08
C PHE A 59 8.07 5.40 -2.00
N SER A 60 9.10 4.62 -1.64
CA SER A 60 10.21 4.34 -2.55
C SER A 60 9.72 3.58 -3.79
N CYS A 61 8.84 2.58 -3.62
CA CYS A 61 8.27 1.87 -4.76
C CYS A 61 7.36 2.78 -5.60
N ALA A 62 6.52 3.61 -4.97
CA ALA A 62 5.67 4.57 -5.66
C ALA A 62 6.50 5.57 -6.50
N ALA A 63 7.66 6.01 -6.01
CA ALA A 63 8.57 6.86 -6.77
C ALA A 63 9.10 6.14 -8.03
N LEU A 64 9.48 4.86 -7.91
CA LEU A 64 9.91 4.04 -9.05
C LEU A 64 8.77 3.79 -10.05
N VAL A 65 7.57 3.51 -9.55
CA VAL A 65 6.36 3.33 -10.37
C VAL A 65 6.02 4.64 -11.11
N SER A 66 6.07 5.78 -10.42
CA SER A 66 5.85 7.10 -11.02
C SER A 66 6.88 7.39 -12.12
N TRP A 67 8.15 7.11 -11.86
CA TRP A 67 9.21 7.27 -12.85
C TRP A 67 9.00 6.39 -14.10
N ARG A 68 8.46 5.17 -13.93
CA ARG A 68 8.32 4.20 -15.03
C ARG A 68 7.00 4.25 -15.79
N TRP A 69 5.90 4.55 -15.10
CA TRP A 69 4.52 4.47 -15.61
C TRP A 69 3.70 5.75 -15.36
N GLY A 70 4.33 6.79 -14.82
CA GLY A 70 3.67 8.06 -14.52
C GLY A 70 2.58 7.93 -13.45
N LEU A 71 1.73 8.94 -13.40
CA LEU A 71 0.63 9.04 -12.46
C LEU A 71 -0.40 7.88 -12.56
N PRO A 72 -0.77 7.35 -13.75
CA PRO A 72 -1.67 6.20 -13.83
C PRO A 72 -1.10 4.95 -13.12
N GLY A 73 0.22 4.75 -13.22
CA GLY A 73 0.91 3.69 -12.48
C GLY A 73 0.84 3.87 -10.97
N VAL A 74 0.99 5.11 -10.50
CA VAL A 74 0.85 5.44 -9.07
C VAL A 74 -0.60 5.23 -8.60
N CYS A 75 -1.60 5.58 -9.42
CA CYS A 75 -3.00 5.32 -9.11
C CYS A 75 -3.27 3.81 -8.98
N LEU A 76 -2.74 2.99 -9.88
CA LEU A 76 -2.81 1.52 -9.78
C LEU A 76 -2.16 1.03 -8.48
N PHE A 77 -0.91 1.42 -8.23
CA PHE A 77 -0.14 0.98 -7.06
C PHE A 77 -0.81 1.41 -5.74
N GLY A 78 -1.29 2.65 -5.68
CA GLY A 78 -2.07 3.19 -4.56
C GLY A 78 -3.34 2.39 -4.34
N GLY A 79 -4.12 2.12 -5.38
CA GLY A 79 -5.34 1.32 -5.30
C GLY A 79 -5.08 -0.11 -4.77
N MET A 80 -4.07 -0.79 -5.29
CA MET A 80 -3.69 -2.13 -4.80
C MET A 80 -3.20 -2.09 -3.34
N THR A 81 -2.41 -1.07 -2.97
CA THR A 81 -1.97 -0.87 -1.58
C THR A 81 -3.17 -0.63 -0.65
N SER A 82 -4.15 0.16 -1.08
CA SER A 82 -5.38 0.41 -0.33
C SER A 82 -6.18 -0.88 -0.10
N LEU A 83 -6.25 -1.79 -1.07
CA LEU A 83 -6.89 -3.10 -0.88
C LEU A 83 -6.20 -3.93 0.21
N VAL A 84 -4.86 -3.93 0.26
CA VAL A 84 -4.08 -4.62 1.31
C VAL A 84 -4.34 -4.01 2.69
N ILE A 85 -4.40 -2.67 2.77
CA ILE A 85 -4.71 -1.97 4.02
C ILE A 85 -6.14 -2.25 4.46
N LEU A 86 -7.12 -2.20 3.54
CA LEU A 86 -8.51 -2.54 3.83
C LEU A 86 -8.63 -3.97 4.35
N TYR A 87 -7.93 -4.92 3.72
CA TYR A 87 -7.85 -6.28 4.23
C TYR A 87 -7.29 -6.32 5.66
N ALA A 88 -6.19 -5.63 5.94
CA ALA A 88 -5.63 -5.58 7.29
C ALA A 88 -6.61 -4.99 8.31
N LEU A 89 -7.33 -3.92 7.97
CA LEU A 89 -8.37 -3.32 8.83
C LEU A 89 -9.51 -4.30 9.13
N ILE A 90 -10.00 -5.03 8.12
CA ILE A 90 -11.04 -6.05 8.29
C ILE A 90 -10.56 -7.17 9.24
N ARG A 91 -9.27 -7.50 9.23
CA ARG A 91 -8.71 -8.51 10.12
C ARG A 91 -8.58 -8.03 11.57
N GLY A 92 -8.38 -6.72 11.78
CA GLY A 92 -8.40 -6.09 13.09
C GLY A 92 -7.33 -6.57 14.07
N ASP A 93 -7.60 -6.30 15.35
CA ASP A 93 -6.69 -6.52 16.47
C ASP A 93 -6.15 -7.95 16.55
N GLY A 94 -4.87 -8.08 16.92
CA GLY A 94 -4.19 -9.37 17.02
C GLY A 94 -3.76 -9.97 15.67
N HIS A 95 -4.25 -9.45 14.54
CA HIS A 95 -3.77 -9.86 13.22
C HIS A 95 -2.41 -9.24 12.88
N LEU A 96 -1.49 -10.04 12.31
CA LEU A 96 -0.11 -9.62 12.05
C LEU A 96 -0.02 -8.33 11.21
N LEU A 97 -0.79 -8.27 10.12
CA LEU A 97 -0.77 -7.16 9.18
C LEU A 97 -1.32 -5.87 9.79
N TYR A 98 -2.38 -5.99 10.57
CA TYR A 98 -3.01 -4.87 11.25
C TYR A 98 -2.06 -4.29 12.31
N GLU A 99 -1.57 -5.17 13.20
CA GLU A 99 -0.67 -4.79 14.27
C GLU A 99 0.59 -4.10 13.76
N GLY A 100 1.10 -4.53 12.60
CA GLY A 100 2.30 -3.96 11.98
C GLY A 100 2.27 -2.44 11.79
N ILE A 101 1.08 -1.83 11.69
CA ILE A 101 0.91 -0.40 11.43
C ILE A 101 -0.09 0.31 12.34
N ALA A 102 -1.00 -0.42 12.99
CA ALA A 102 -2.01 0.14 13.89
C ALA A 102 -1.37 0.63 15.21
N ARG A 103 -1.70 1.87 15.59
CA ARG A 103 -1.44 2.40 16.94
C ARG A 103 -2.51 1.90 17.90
N GLU A 104 -2.23 2.01 19.19
CA GLU A 104 -3.18 1.70 20.27
C GLU A 104 -4.51 2.47 20.17
N LYS A 105 -4.49 3.65 19.54
CA LYS A 105 -5.68 4.49 19.31
C LYS A 105 -6.35 4.26 17.93
N ASP A 106 -5.76 3.41 17.09
CA ASP A 106 -6.25 3.16 15.73
C ASP A 106 -7.27 1.98 15.71
N ALA A 107 -7.67 1.45 16.88
CA ALA A 107 -8.69 0.41 17.01
C ALA A 107 -10.04 0.87 16.46
N PRO A 108 -10.73 0.05 15.63
CA PRO A 108 -12.07 0.35 15.13
C PRO A 108 -13.14 0.29 16.22
#